data_AF-A0AAU1WYG7-F1
#
_entry.id   AF-A0AAU1WYG7-F1
#
_cell.length_a   1.000
_cell.length_b   1.000
_cell.length_c   1.000
_cell.angle_alpha   90.00
_cell.angle_beta   90.00
_cell.angle_gamma   90.00
#
_symmetry.space_group_name_H-M   'P 1'
#
loop_
_entity.id
_entity.type
_entity.pdbx_description
1 polymer ?
#
loop_
_entity_poly.entity_id
_entity_poly.type
_entity_poly.pdbx_seq_one_letter_code
_entity_poly.pdbx_strand_id
1 'polypeptide(L)'
;MAETDETQVTQQVDGKREARDARRAARLAKEIRTFAEAHGGAEGQLAYLGQAGTRIVLVGEDGGWGDLVAPSHAVAESAAQKSGLTLHESFDGDFAAKVRTGPYEWTRMAGIQVGGPANRD
;
A
#
# COMPACT_ATOMS: atom_id res chain seq x y z
N MET A 1 -32.17 -6.08 -31.19
CA MET A 1 -31.08 -5.09 -31.42
C MET A 1 -30.69 -4.34 -30.15
N ALA A 2 -31.61 -3.99 -29.22
CA ALA A 2 -31.26 -3.29 -27.97
C ALA A 2 -30.37 -4.10 -26.98
N GLU A 3 -30.56 -5.41 -26.87
CA GLU A 3 -29.82 -6.26 -25.90
C GLU A 3 -28.32 -6.39 -26.24
N THR A 4 -27.95 -6.26 -27.51
CA THR A 4 -26.56 -6.37 -27.98
C THR A 4 -25.76 -5.09 -27.69
N ASP A 5 -26.41 -3.92 -27.67
CA ASP A 5 -25.77 -2.63 -27.36
C ASP A 5 -25.45 -2.51 -25.86
N GLU A 6 -26.40 -2.87 -24.97
CA GLU A 6 -26.18 -2.81 -23.51
C GLU A 6 -25.05 -3.73 -23.06
N THR A 7 -24.96 -4.93 -23.66
CA THR A 7 -23.91 -5.91 -23.35
C THR A 7 -22.52 -5.45 -23.82
N GLN A 8 -22.42 -4.71 -24.92
CA GLN A 8 -21.13 -4.16 -25.36
C GLN A 8 -20.69 -2.97 -24.49
N VAL A 9 -21.61 -2.12 -24.05
CA VAL A 9 -21.29 -0.97 -23.20
C VAL A 9 -20.77 -1.41 -21.83
N THR A 10 -21.39 -2.43 -21.20
CA THR A 10 -20.94 -2.96 -19.91
C THR A 10 -19.54 -3.54 -20.00
N GLN A 11 -19.27 -4.40 -20.98
CA GLN A 11 -17.94 -4.97 -21.22
C GLN A 11 -16.85 -3.90 -21.44
N GLN A 12 -17.16 -2.84 -22.19
CA GLN A 12 -16.22 -1.74 -22.39
C GLN A 12 -15.94 -0.94 -21.11
N VAL A 13 -16.95 -0.74 -20.26
CA VAL A 13 -16.79 -0.04 -18.97
C VAL A 13 -15.95 -0.88 -18.01
N ASP A 14 -16.19 -2.18 -17.95
CA ASP A 14 -15.45 -3.12 -17.10
C ASP A 14 -13.99 -3.20 -17.53
N GLY A 15 -13.72 -3.37 -18.82
CA GLY A 15 -12.34 -3.37 -19.34
C GLY A 15 -11.60 -2.06 -19.07
N LYS A 16 -12.28 -0.90 -19.15
CA LYS A 16 -11.69 0.39 -18.76
C LYS A 16 -11.40 0.47 -17.26
N ARG A 17 -12.25 -0.12 -16.41
CA ARG A 17 -12.05 -0.16 -14.96
C ARG A 17 -10.86 -1.04 -14.60
N GLU A 18 -10.80 -2.25 -15.14
CA GLU A 18 -9.68 -3.17 -14.96
C GLU A 18 -8.35 -2.55 -15.38
N ALA A 19 -8.30 -1.88 -16.55
CA ALA A 19 -7.10 -1.20 -17.00
C ALA A 19 -6.65 -0.06 -16.06
N ARG A 20 -7.60 0.67 -15.45
CA ARG A 20 -7.28 1.70 -14.44
C ARG A 20 -6.75 1.06 -13.16
N ASP A 21 -7.35 -0.02 -12.71
CA ASP A 21 -6.98 -0.71 -11.48
C ASP A 21 -5.60 -1.39 -11.63
N ALA A 22 -5.31 -1.99 -12.79
CA ALA A 22 -3.98 -2.51 -13.12
C ALA A 22 -2.90 -1.41 -13.11
N ARG A 23 -3.19 -0.21 -13.65
CA ARG A 23 -2.27 0.93 -13.60
C ARG A 23 -2.03 1.41 -12.18
N ARG A 24 -3.06 1.43 -11.32
CA ARG A 24 -2.93 1.78 -9.90
C ARG A 24 -2.09 0.76 -9.15
N ALA A 25 -2.36 -0.53 -9.34
CA ALA A 25 -1.58 -1.61 -8.74
C ALA A 25 -0.10 -1.51 -9.14
N ALA A 26 0.20 -1.20 -10.41
CA ALA A 26 1.57 -1.01 -10.87
C ALA A 26 2.28 0.21 -10.23
N ARG A 27 1.55 1.31 -9.99
CA ARG A 27 2.08 2.49 -9.30
C ARG A 27 2.37 2.20 -7.83
N LEU A 28 1.40 1.62 -7.12
CA LEU A 28 1.57 1.21 -5.73
C LEU A 28 2.73 0.22 -5.58
N ALA A 29 2.84 -0.78 -6.47
CA ALA A 29 3.97 -1.70 -6.47
C ALA A 29 5.33 -1.00 -6.64
N LYS A 30 5.39 0.10 -7.40
CA LYS A 30 6.60 0.91 -7.52
C LYS A 30 6.91 1.64 -6.21
N GLU A 31 5.91 2.24 -5.58
CA GLU A 31 6.06 2.92 -4.29
C GLU A 31 6.51 1.96 -3.19
N ILE A 32 5.94 0.74 -3.15
CA ILE A 32 6.36 -0.32 -2.22
C ILE A 32 7.83 -0.69 -2.43
N ARG A 33 8.28 -0.88 -3.68
CA ARG A 33 9.69 -1.19 -3.96
C ARG A 33 10.61 -0.04 -3.57
N THR A 34 10.23 1.20 -3.86
CA THR A 34 11.02 2.38 -3.45
C THR A 34 11.13 2.48 -1.92
N PHE A 35 10.06 2.18 -1.19
CA PHE A 35 10.12 2.08 0.26
C PHE A 35 11.08 0.95 0.71
N ALA A 36 10.92 -0.26 0.16
CA ALA A 36 11.79 -1.39 0.50
C ALA A 36 13.27 -1.11 0.22
N GLU A 37 13.59 -0.51 -0.92
CA GLU A 37 14.96 -0.10 -1.28
C GLU A 37 15.56 0.89 -0.27
N ALA A 38 14.75 1.84 0.22
CA ALA A 38 15.20 2.84 1.19
C ALA A 38 15.42 2.26 2.60
N HIS A 39 14.73 1.17 2.94
CA HIS A 39 14.66 0.60 4.30
C HIS A 39 15.31 -0.79 4.43
N GLY A 40 16.08 -1.22 3.42
CA GLY A 40 16.81 -2.51 3.43
C GLY A 40 15.94 -3.75 3.18
N GLY A 41 14.68 -3.54 2.81
CA GLY A 41 13.63 -4.57 2.70
C GLY A 41 12.31 -4.00 3.19
N ALA A 42 11.21 -4.71 2.91
CA ALA A 42 9.92 -4.39 3.49
C ALA A 42 9.04 -5.63 3.57
N GLU A 43 8.24 -5.67 4.62
CA GLU A 43 7.09 -6.56 4.81
C GLU A 43 5.83 -5.70 5.00
N GLY A 44 4.64 -6.28 4.84
CA GLY A 44 3.41 -5.49 4.93
C GLY A 44 2.17 -6.25 5.35
N GLN A 45 1.11 -5.49 5.57
CA GLN A 45 -0.20 -6.01 5.97
C GLN A 45 -1.31 -5.21 5.28
N LEU A 46 -2.40 -5.90 4.91
CA LEU A 46 -3.56 -5.30 4.27
C LEU A 46 -4.70 -5.08 5.27
N ALA A 47 -5.02 -3.81 5.55
CA ALA A 47 -6.13 -3.45 6.43
C ALA A 47 -7.33 -2.92 5.63
N TYR A 48 -8.48 -3.58 5.74
CA TYR A 48 -9.71 -3.12 5.10
C TYR A 48 -10.26 -1.87 5.79
N LEU A 49 -10.49 -0.81 5.01
CA LEU A 49 -10.99 0.49 5.50
C LEU A 49 -12.47 0.73 5.12
N GLY A 50 -13.21 -0.30 4.74
CA GLY A 50 -14.56 -0.11 4.23
C GLY A 50 -14.57 0.57 2.86
N GLN A 51 -15.45 1.56 2.68
CA GLN A 51 -15.59 2.30 1.42
C GLN A 51 -14.35 3.13 1.04
N ALA A 52 -13.48 3.43 2.00
CA ALA A 52 -12.23 4.15 1.74
C ALA A 52 -11.18 3.27 1.03
N GLY A 53 -11.38 1.95 0.97
CA GLY A 53 -10.52 1.02 0.26
C GLY A 53 -9.71 0.12 1.19
N THR A 54 -8.44 -0.10 0.87
CA THR A 54 -7.55 -1.00 1.61
C THR A 54 -6.22 -0.31 1.85
N ARG A 55 -5.82 -0.24 3.11
CA ARG A 55 -4.52 0.28 3.53
C ARG A 55 -3.48 -0.82 3.40
N ILE A 56 -2.33 -0.47 2.84
CA ILE A 56 -1.14 -1.32 2.79
C ILE A 56 -0.18 -0.73 3.82
N VAL A 57 -0.07 -1.36 4.97
CA VAL A 57 0.94 -1.00 5.98
C VAL A 57 2.26 -1.60 5.53
N LEU A 58 3.33 -0.81 5.52
CA LEU A 58 4.68 -1.22 5.18
C LEU A 58 5.57 -1.05 6.41
N VAL A 59 6.39 -2.05 6.71
CA VAL A 59 7.42 -2.00 7.75
C VAL A 59 8.73 -2.46 7.13
N GLY A 60 9.75 -1.62 7.21
CA GLY A 60 11.09 -1.88 6.73
C GLY A 60 11.93 -2.67 7.72
N GLU A 61 13.05 -3.23 7.26
CA GLU A 61 13.99 -3.97 8.11
C GLU A 61 14.67 -3.07 9.16
N ASP A 62 14.81 -1.77 8.85
CA ASP A 62 15.28 -0.75 9.79
C ASP A 62 14.22 -0.31 10.81
N GLY A 63 13.00 -0.86 10.73
CA GLY A 63 11.86 -0.54 11.57
C GLY A 63 11.10 0.73 11.15
N GLY A 64 11.52 1.40 10.08
CA GLY A 64 10.74 2.47 9.45
C GLY A 64 9.40 1.93 8.95
N TRP A 65 8.37 2.76 8.94
CA TRP A 65 7.04 2.33 8.52
C TRP A 65 6.29 3.42 7.75
N GLY A 66 5.31 3.00 6.96
CA GLY A 66 4.48 3.90 6.18
C GLY A 66 3.20 3.22 5.69
N ASP A 67 2.24 4.03 5.25
CA ASP A 67 0.95 3.56 4.75
C ASP A 67 0.74 4.01 3.30
N LEU A 68 0.27 3.09 2.46
CA LEU A 68 -0.34 3.39 1.16
C LEU A 68 -1.82 3.03 1.21
N VAL A 69 -2.63 3.62 0.33
CA VAL A 69 -4.06 3.30 0.23
C VAL A 69 -4.43 2.94 -1.20
N ALA A 70 -4.97 1.74 -1.38
CA ALA A 70 -5.56 1.28 -2.62
C ALA A 70 -7.09 1.47 -2.58
N PRO A 71 -7.74 1.73 -3.73
CA PRO A 71 -9.20 1.91 -3.79
C PRO A 71 -10.00 0.64 -3.52
N SER A 72 -9.36 -0.54 -3.55
CA SER A 72 -9.99 -1.83 -3.26
C SER A 72 -8.95 -2.84 -2.79
N HIS A 73 -9.42 -3.91 -2.15
CA HIS A 73 -8.57 -5.01 -1.69
C HIS A 73 -7.81 -5.68 -2.85
N ALA A 74 -8.50 -5.95 -3.96
CA ALA A 74 -7.89 -6.59 -5.12
C ALA A 74 -6.74 -5.75 -5.72
N VAL A 75 -6.84 -4.42 -5.69
CA VAL A 75 -5.75 -3.54 -6.15
C VAL A 75 -4.58 -3.57 -5.17
N ALA A 76 -4.84 -3.60 -3.86
CA ALA A 76 -3.79 -3.71 -2.84
C ALA A 76 -3.03 -5.04 -2.94
N GLU A 77 -3.75 -6.14 -3.04
CA GLU A 77 -3.19 -7.48 -3.18
C GLU A 77 -2.37 -7.62 -4.46
N SER A 78 -2.89 -7.11 -5.59
CA SER A 78 -2.13 -7.07 -6.85
C SER A 78 -0.86 -6.22 -6.74
N ALA A 79 -0.90 -5.10 -6.02
CA ALA A 79 0.28 -4.27 -5.80
C ALA A 79 1.34 -4.97 -4.94
N ALA A 80 0.94 -5.62 -3.85
CA ALA A 80 1.81 -6.40 -2.98
C ALA A 80 2.48 -7.54 -3.77
N GLN A 81 1.69 -8.31 -4.53
CA GLN A 81 2.22 -9.39 -5.37
C GLN A 81 3.22 -8.86 -6.42
N LYS A 82 2.88 -7.77 -7.13
CA LYS A 82 3.76 -7.16 -8.15
C LYS A 82 5.05 -6.56 -7.56
N SER A 83 5.07 -6.23 -6.28
CA SER A 83 6.26 -5.69 -5.61
C SER A 83 7.12 -6.78 -4.96
N GLY A 84 6.59 -8.00 -4.80
CA GLY A 84 7.25 -9.06 -4.04
C GLY A 84 7.18 -8.83 -2.53
N LEU A 85 6.21 -8.05 -2.06
CA LEU A 85 6.02 -7.75 -0.65
C LEU A 85 5.55 -9.00 0.09
N THR A 86 6.26 -9.39 1.14
CA THR A 86 5.80 -10.41 2.08
C THR A 86 4.62 -9.85 2.87
N LEU A 87 3.45 -10.49 2.76
CA LEU A 87 2.25 -10.08 3.46
C LEU A 87 2.01 -10.92 4.72
N HIS A 88 1.67 -10.24 5.80
CA HIS A 88 1.16 -10.83 7.04
C HIS A 88 -0.36 -10.74 7.09
N GLU A 89 -1.00 -11.78 7.65
CA GLU A 89 -2.45 -11.82 7.81
C GLU A 89 -2.94 -10.78 8.84
N SER A 90 -2.16 -10.59 9.90
CA SER A 90 -2.44 -9.65 10.99
C SER A 90 -1.26 -8.73 11.25
N PHE A 91 -1.56 -7.57 11.83
CA PHE A 91 -0.56 -6.63 12.32
C PHE A 91 -0.35 -6.84 13.82
N ASP A 92 0.38 -7.89 14.18
CA ASP A 92 0.61 -8.28 15.59
C ASP A 92 2.00 -8.87 15.82
N GLY A 93 2.24 -9.28 17.07
CA GLY A 93 3.41 -10.07 17.48
C GLY A 93 4.73 -9.54 16.96
N ASP A 94 5.47 -10.42 16.28
CA ASP A 94 6.80 -10.15 15.74
C ASP A 94 6.78 -9.08 14.64
N PHE A 95 5.71 -9.00 13.85
CA PHE A 95 5.61 -8.01 12.78
C PHE A 95 5.38 -6.60 13.35
N ALA A 96 4.48 -6.45 14.30
CA ALA A 96 4.27 -5.19 15.00
C ALA A 96 5.50 -4.76 15.82
N ALA A 97 6.25 -5.74 16.37
CA ALA A 97 7.45 -5.47 17.15
C ALA A 97 8.63 -4.91 16.32
N LYS A 98 8.62 -5.07 14.98
CA LYS A 98 9.65 -4.47 14.11
C LYS A 98 9.54 -2.94 14.02
N VAL A 99 8.35 -2.38 14.24
CA VAL A 99 8.13 -0.94 14.11
C VAL A 99 8.95 -0.16 15.14
N ARG A 100 9.75 0.79 14.65
CA ARG A 100 10.44 1.77 15.48
C ARG A 100 9.76 3.14 15.33
N THR A 101 9.10 3.59 16.38
CA THR A 101 8.55 4.96 16.48
C THR A 101 9.42 5.81 17.38
N GLY A 102 10.49 6.37 16.81
CA GLY A 102 11.40 7.28 17.51
C GLY A 102 10.93 8.74 17.50
N PRO A 103 11.71 9.65 18.12
CA PRO A 103 11.41 11.09 18.13
C PRO A 103 11.20 11.68 16.72
N TYR A 104 11.90 11.14 15.72
CA TYR A 104 11.74 11.54 14.31
C TYR A 104 10.33 11.22 13.78
N GLU A 105 9.85 10.00 14.00
CA GLU A 105 8.53 9.54 13.58
C GLU A 105 7.42 10.28 14.35
N TRP A 106 7.60 10.50 15.66
CA TRP A 106 6.68 11.29 16.47
C TRP A 106 6.52 12.72 15.96
N THR A 107 7.60 13.35 15.52
CA THR A 107 7.56 14.71 14.95
C THR A 107 6.75 14.74 13.65
N ARG A 108 6.86 13.70 12.81
CA ARG A 108 6.08 13.58 11.56
C ARG A 108 4.60 13.22 11.82
N MET A 109 4.30 12.48 12.89
CA MET A 109 2.93 12.13 13.28
C MET A 109 2.19 13.28 13.97
N ALA A 110 2.89 14.15 14.70
CA ALA A 110 2.29 15.30 15.39
C ALA A 110 1.86 16.45 14.46
N GLY A 111 2.01 16.31 13.13
CA GLY A 111 1.60 17.33 12.17
C GLY A 111 2.52 18.56 12.09
N ILE A 112 3.68 18.55 12.76
CA ILE A 112 4.71 19.56 12.54
C ILE A 112 5.42 19.24 11.22
N GLN A 113 5.17 20.07 10.21
CA GLN A 113 5.76 20.01 8.86
C GLN A 113 7.24 20.44 8.86
N VAL A 114 8.01 20.00 9.86
CA VAL A 114 9.45 20.19 9.93
C VAL A 114 10.03 18.79 10.04
N GLY A 115 10.63 18.33 8.94
CA GLY A 115 11.35 17.06 8.93
C GLY A 115 12.40 17.09 10.04
N GLY A 116 12.19 16.28 11.07
CA GLY A 116 13.19 16.04 12.09
C GLY A 116 14.44 15.39 11.46
N PRO A 117 15.57 15.33 12.18
CA PRO A 117 16.70 14.54 11.72
C PRO A 117 16.27 13.06 11.62
N ALA A 118 16.65 12.38 10.54
CA ALA A 118 16.49 10.94 10.43
C ALA A 118 17.11 10.27 11.67
N ASN A 119 16.48 9.21 12.19
CA ASN A 119 17.09 8.42 13.26
C ASN A 119 18.47 7.94 12.74
N ARG A 120 19.52 8.38 13.42
CA ARG A 120 20.88 7.91 13.22
C ARG A 120 21.25 7.17 14.48
N ASP A 121 21.56 5.89 14.33
CA ASP A 121 22.35 5.15 15.32
C ASP A 121 23.80 5.64 15.29
#